data_AF-A0A2U2BMK0-F1
#
_entry.id   AF-A0A2U2BMK0-F1
#
_cell.length_a   1.000
_cell.length_b   1.000
_cell.length_c   1.000
_cell.angle_alpha   90.00
_cell.angle_beta   90.00
_cell.angle_gamma   90.00
#
_symmetry.space_group_name_H-M   'P 1'
#
loop_
_entity.id
_entity.type
_entity.pdbx_description
1 polymer ?
#
loop_
_entity_poly.entity_id
_entity_poly.type
_entity_poly.pdbx_seq_one_letter_code
_entity_poly.pdbx_strand_id
1 'polypeptide(L)'
;MNTAVTFVDRERHPYHVDVVSIQSQVVYGRVGNNVAGPTLRRHGFKVAAVPTVLLSNNPQYPTVHGGAVPDEWLKGFLDDLVLRGALDKVRAVLIGYLGSANQAVIIANWLKALLQDHPDTLVIVDPVIGDLDVGVYVDPALIPAYHETLLPLATGLTPNNYELSLLSQQPCDTIQGSSSAAHALLNGRTEWVIATSAAPDSWQDGQIKLLMSRKEPRADTLLSHPRVDCAAKGTGDLFASTLLAHLILGADLHSAVHTASASVLHQLELTRQAGHQELILPIDPFRA
;
A
#
# COMPACT_ATOMS: atom_id res chain seq x y z
N MET A 1 19.47 -2.00 35.82
CA MET A 1 20.76 -1.99 35.09
C MET A 1 20.82 -3.27 34.26
N ASN A 2 20.47 -3.19 32.98
CA ASN A 2 20.61 -4.31 32.06
C ASN A 2 21.68 -3.90 31.06
N THR A 3 22.88 -4.46 31.22
CA THR A 3 24.00 -4.29 30.30
C THR A 3 23.65 -4.95 28.97
N ALA A 4 23.18 -4.15 28.02
CA ALA A 4 23.07 -4.57 26.63
C ALA A 4 24.47 -4.90 26.13
N VAL A 5 24.71 -6.18 25.85
CA VAL A 5 25.97 -6.63 25.27
C VAL A 5 26.00 -6.16 23.83
N THR A 6 26.87 -5.20 23.53
CA THR A 6 27.12 -4.69 22.18
C THR A 6 27.95 -5.71 21.39
N PHE A 7 27.29 -6.74 20.87
CA PHE A 7 27.83 -7.55 19.78
C PHE A 7 27.56 -6.87 18.44
N VAL A 8 28.15 -5.69 18.21
CA VAL A 8 28.26 -5.16 16.85
C VAL A 8 29.66 -5.48 16.38
N ASP A 9 29.78 -6.67 15.77
CA ASP A 9 30.96 -7.08 15.03
C ASP A 9 31.17 -6.09 13.87
N ARG A 10 32.10 -5.13 14.05
CA ARG A 10 32.33 -4.01 13.13
C ARG A 10 32.83 -4.43 11.75
N GLU A 11 33.15 -5.72 11.56
CA GLU A 11 33.58 -6.28 10.27
C GLU A 11 32.43 -6.79 9.39
N ARG A 12 31.21 -6.91 9.91
CA ARG A 12 30.06 -7.42 9.13
C ARG A 12 29.24 -6.28 8.53
N HIS A 13 29.08 -6.29 7.21
CA HIS A 13 28.18 -5.36 6.53
C HIS A 13 26.72 -5.57 6.97
N PRO A 14 25.95 -4.49 7.16
CA PRO A 14 24.56 -4.60 7.55
C PRO A 14 23.74 -5.30 6.45
N TYR A 15 22.73 -6.06 6.89
CA TYR A 15 21.74 -6.61 5.97
C TYR A 15 20.85 -5.46 5.49
N HIS A 16 20.98 -5.07 4.23
CA HIS A 16 20.17 -4.01 3.63
C HIS A 16 18.83 -4.53 3.13
N VAL A 17 17.85 -3.64 3.10
CA VAL A 17 16.54 -3.87 2.49
C VAL A 17 16.33 -2.96 1.29
N ASP A 18 15.60 -3.45 0.29
CA ASP A 18 15.23 -2.68 -0.91
C ASP A 18 13.91 -1.93 -0.68
N VAL A 19 12.99 -2.53 0.10
CA VAL A 19 11.65 -2.00 0.35
C VAL A 19 11.28 -2.10 1.83
N VAL A 20 10.71 -1.04 2.38
CA VAL A 20 10.01 -1.05 3.68
C VAL A 20 8.51 -1.06 3.42
N SER A 21 7.81 -2.10 3.86
CA SER A 21 6.35 -2.21 3.74
C SER A 21 5.71 -2.02 5.11
N ILE A 22 4.98 -0.92 5.28
CA ILE A 22 4.36 -0.48 6.54
C ILE A 22 2.84 -0.64 6.41
N GLN A 23 2.31 -1.77 6.87
CA GLN A 23 0.93 -2.19 6.61
C GLN A 23 0.42 -3.11 7.74
N SER A 24 -0.85 -3.52 7.66
CA SER A 24 -1.39 -4.55 8.55
C SER A 24 -0.67 -5.90 8.41
N GLN A 25 -0.75 -6.73 9.44
CA GLN A 25 -0.31 -8.12 9.39
C GLN A 25 -1.35 -9.02 10.07
N VAL A 26 -1.58 -10.20 9.49
CA VAL A 26 -2.51 -11.19 10.03
C VAL A 26 -1.83 -12.53 10.27
N VAL A 27 -2.30 -13.30 11.25
CA VAL A 27 -1.84 -14.68 11.45
C VAL A 27 -2.41 -15.60 10.37
N TYR A 28 -3.71 -15.48 10.10
CA TYR A 28 -4.45 -16.21 9.08
C TYR A 28 -5.05 -15.24 8.06
N GLY A 29 -4.74 -15.46 6.78
CA GLY A 29 -5.27 -14.68 5.67
C GLY A 29 -4.22 -13.94 4.85
N ARG A 30 -4.70 -13.23 3.83
CA ARG A 30 -3.93 -12.67 2.72
C ARG A 30 -4.33 -11.21 2.51
N VAL A 31 -3.93 -10.38 3.47
CA VAL A 31 -4.05 -8.92 3.44
C VAL A 31 -2.76 -8.27 3.97
N GLY A 32 -2.56 -6.98 3.68
CA GLY A 32 -1.41 -6.20 4.11
C GLY A 32 -0.07 -6.87 3.79
N ASN A 33 0.80 -6.94 4.79
CA ASN A 33 2.13 -7.54 4.68
C ASN A 33 2.10 -9.04 4.32
N ASN A 34 0.98 -9.76 4.55
CA ASN A 34 0.83 -11.15 4.12
C ASN A 34 0.65 -11.31 2.60
N VAL A 35 0.38 -10.21 1.90
CA VAL A 35 0.33 -10.09 0.43
C VAL A 35 1.55 -9.34 -0.08
N ALA A 36 1.79 -8.13 0.43
CA ALA A 36 2.86 -7.27 -0.08
C ALA A 36 4.24 -7.92 0.08
N GLY A 37 4.52 -8.54 1.23
CA GLY A 37 5.79 -9.20 1.50
C GLY A 37 6.13 -10.30 0.48
N PRO A 38 5.29 -11.34 0.32
CA PRO A 38 5.49 -12.37 -0.69
C PRO A 38 5.55 -11.84 -2.13
N THR A 39 4.67 -10.89 -2.50
CA THR A 39 4.65 -10.30 -3.85
C THR A 39 5.97 -9.60 -4.18
N LEU A 40 6.49 -8.78 -3.26
CA LEU A 40 7.75 -8.07 -3.45
C LEU A 40 8.95 -9.02 -3.46
N ARG A 41 8.98 -10.03 -2.57
CA ARG A 41 10.06 -11.04 -2.53
C ARG A 41 10.11 -11.86 -3.80
N ARG A 42 8.95 -12.19 -4.40
CA ARG A 42 8.89 -12.88 -5.70
C ARG A 42 9.57 -12.08 -6.83
N HIS A 43 9.60 -10.75 -6.72
CA HIS A 43 10.31 -9.88 -7.66
C HIS A 43 11.78 -9.65 -7.28
N GLY A 44 12.32 -10.40 -6.30
CA GLY A 44 13.72 -10.37 -5.90
C GLY A 44 14.08 -9.32 -4.85
N PHE A 45 13.09 -8.61 -4.28
CA PHE A 45 13.36 -7.58 -3.28
C PHE A 45 13.54 -8.14 -1.88
N LYS A 46 14.47 -7.54 -1.13
CA LYS A 46 14.60 -7.69 0.32
C LYS A 46 13.63 -6.73 1.00
N VAL A 47 12.68 -7.29 1.75
CA VAL A 47 11.56 -6.53 2.31
C VAL A 47 11.62 -6.53 3.84
N ALA A 48 11.66 -5.34 4.42
CA ALA A 48 11.32 -5.11 5.82
C ALA A 48 9.80 -4.94 5.94
N ALA A 49 9.11 -5.89 6.56
CA ALA A 49 7.69 -5.77 6.86
C ALA A 49 7.53 -5.18 8.27
N VAL A 50 6.92 -3.99 8.35
CA VAL A 50 6.65 -3.28 9.59
C VAL A 50 5.14 -3.32 9.84
N PRO A 51 4.66 -4.06 10.85
CA PRO A 51 3.24 -4.17 11.12
C PRO A 51 2.70 -2.90 11.80
N THR A 52 1.56 -2.40 11.31
CA THR A 52 0.78 -1.31 11.94
C THR A 52 -0.28 -1.87 12.88
N VAL A 53 -0.82 -3.03 12.54
CA VAL A 53 -1.69 -3.87 13.37
C VAL A 53 -1.24 -5.31 13.24
N LEU A 54 -1.46 -6.09 14.30
CA LEU A 54 -1.31 -7.54 14.27
C LEU A 54 -2.63 -8.17 14.69
N LEU A 55 -3.31 -8.81 13.74
CA LEU A 55 -4.61 -9.45 13.97
C LEU A 55 -4.53 -10.96 13.75
N SER A 56 -5.48 -11.71 14.33
CA SER A 56 -5.62 -13.13 14.03
C SER A 56 -5.98 -13.36 12.57
N ASN A 57 -6.85 -12.52 12.01
CA ASN A 57 -7.37 -12.55 10.66
C ASN A 57 -8.01 -11.20 10.32
N ASN A 58 -8.42 -11.00 9.08
CA ASN A 58 -9.13 -9.78 8.69
C ASN A 58 -10.55 -9.71 9.36
N PRO A 59 -11.13 -8.51 9.54
CA PRO A 59 -12.38 -8.32 10.29
C PRO A 59 -13.67 -8.83 9.61
N GLN A 60 -13.58 -9.39 8.41
CA GLN A 60 -14.74 -9.98 7.71
C GLN A 60 -15.11 -11.38 8.24
N TYR A 61 -14.25 -12.02 9.04
CA TYR A 61 -14.62 -13.25 9.75
C TYR A 61 -15.45 -12.93 11.01
N PRO A 62 -16.26 -13.88 11.51
CA PRO A 62 -17.08 -13.68 12.70
C PRO A 62 -16.30 -13.37 13.99
N THR A 63 -15.02 -13.74 14.06
CA THR A 63 -14.15 -13.48 15.20
C THR A 63 -12.83 -12.88 14.74
N VAL A 64 -12.35 -11.89 15.46
CA VAL A 64 -11.03 -11.29 15.26
C VAL A 64 -10.40 -10.97 16.61
N HIS A 65 -9.11 -11.24 16.75
CA HIS A 65 -8.32 -10.92 17.92
C HIS A 65 -7.07 -10.14 17.51
N GLY A 66 -6.43 -9.47 18.47
CA GLY A 66 -5.27 -8.62 18.24
C GLY A 66 -5.64 -7.14 18.25
N GLY A 67 -4.77 -6.30 17.72
CA GLY A 67 -5.00 -4.86 17.70
C GLY A 67 -3.88 -4.08 17.04
N ALA A 68 -3.93 -2.76 17.23
CA ALA A 68 -2.88 -1.87 16.78
C ALA A 68 -1.57 -2.17 17.48
N VAL A 69 -0.47 -2.12 16.72
CA VAL A 69 0.87 -2.16 17.28
C VAL A 69 1.06 -0.89 18.12
N PRO A 70 1.53 -1.01 19.37
CA PRO A 70 1.79 0.16 20.21
C PRO A 70 2.72 1.17 19.52
N ASP A 71 2.43 2.46 19.69
CA ASP A 71 3.18 3.54 19.03
C ASP A 71 4.68 3.50 19.36
N GLU A 72 5.03 3.17 20.60
CA GLU A 72 6.43 2.97 21.03
C GLU A 72 7.12 1.84 20.27
N TRP A 73 6.40 0.77 19.93
CA TRP A 73 6.94 -0.36 19.18
C TRP A 73 7.10 0.01 17.72
N LEU A 74 6.08 0.62 17.10
CA LEU A 74 6.17 1.07 15.70
C LEU A 74 7.35 2.03 15.52
N LYS A 75 7.49 3.02 16.42
CA LYS A 75 8.61 3.94 16.40
C LYS A 75 9.94 3.19 16.57
N GLY A 76 10.03 2.29 17.54
CA GLY A 76 11.23 1.48 17.78
C GLY A 76 11.64 0.65 16.56
N PHE A 77 10.69 0.02 15.87
CA PHE A 77 10.96 -0.76 14.66
C PHE A 77 11.57 0.10 13.55
N LEU A 78 11.00 1.29 13.33
CA LEU A 78 11.48 2.23 12.30
C LEU A 78 12.85 2.82 12.66
N ASP A 79 13.05 3.19 13.93
CA ASP A 79 14.35 3.68 14.43
C ASP A 79 15.44 2.61 14.30
N ASP A 80 15.14 1.35 14.64
CA ASP A 80 16.13 0.27 14.57
C ASP A 80 16.53 -0.06 13.13
N LEU A 81 15.64 0.11 12.13
CA LEU A 81 16.05 0.00 10.71
C LEU A 81 17.16 1.01 10.36
N VAL A 82 17.06 2.24 10.88
CA VAL A 82 18.09 3.27 10.71
C VAL A 82 19.36 2.89 11.49
N LEU A 83 19.22 2.56 12.78
CA LEU A 83 20.35 2.25 13.67
C LEU A 83 21.11 0.97 13.30
N ARG A 84 20.54 0.12 12.44
CA ARG A 84 21.21 -1.06 11.88
C ARG A 84 21.83 -0.82 10.51
N GLY A 85 21.72 0.38 9.92
CA GLY A 85 22.20 0.65 8.56
C GLY A 85 21.45 -0.16 7.50
N ALA A 86 20.22 -0.58 7.79
CA ALA A 86 19.45 -1.44 6.88
C ALA A 86 18.93 -0.67 5.65
N LEU A 87 18.88 0.66 5.74
CA LEU A 87 18.23 1.54 4.76
C LEU A 87 19.20 2.12 3.72
N ASP A 88 20.50 1.82 3.80
CA ASP A 88 21.53 2.35 2.90
C ASP A 88 21.22 2.17 1.40
N LYS A 89 20.43 1.13 1.06
CA LYS A 89 20.03 0.79 -0.30
C LYS A 89 18.51 0.80 -0.49
N VAL A 90 17.76 1.43 0.42
CA VAL A 90 16.31 1.48 0.30
C VAL A 90 15.92 2.22 -1.00
N ARG A 91 14.98 1.62 -1.72
CA ARG A 91 14.50 2.12 -3.00
C ARG A 91 13.06 2.60 -2.89
N ALA A 92 12.30 2.03 -1.96
CA ALA A 92 10.91 2.38 -1.77
C ALA A 92 10.37 2.15 -0.36
N VAL A 93 9.28 2.86 -0.08
CA VAL A 93 8.40 2.63 1.05
C VAL A 93 6.97 2.45 0.53
N LEU A 94 6.31 1.39 0.99
CA LEU A 94 4.90 1.13 0.73
C LEU A 94 4.12 1.27 2.03
N ILE A 95 3.16 2.18 2.08
CA ILE A 95 2.30 2.40 3.23
C ILE A 95 0.89 1.95 2.88
N GLY A 96 0.26 1.20 3.77
CA GLY A 96 -1.11 0.72 3.63
C GLY A 96 -1.91 0.97 4.91
N TYR A 97 -2.74 0.01 5.31
CA TYR A 97 -3.59 0.11 6.50
C TYR A 97 -2.82 0.57 7.75
N LEU A 98 -3.37 1.58 8.43
CA LEU A 98 -2.84 2.13 9.68
C LEU A 98 -3.81 1.84 10.83
N GLY A 99 -3.27 1.51 12.00
CA GLY A 99 -4.06 1.22 13.19
C GLY A 99 -4.53 2.45 13.96
N SER A 100 -3.90 3.62 13.75
CA SER A 100 -4.28 4.88 14.40
C SER A 100 -3.76 6.11 13.64
N ALA A 101 -4.35 7.28 13.91
CA ALA A 101 -3.87 8.55 13.39
C ALA A 101 -2.44 8.89 13.87
N ASN A 102 -2.07 8.49 15.10
CA ASN A 102 -0.73 8.76 15.62
C ASN A 102 0.36 7.94 14.89
N GLN A 103 0.02 6.74 14.41
CA GLN A 103 0.94 5.97 13.57
C GLN A 103 1.28 6.73 12.28
N ALA A 104 0.34 7.46 11.67
CA ALA A 104 0.61 8.29 10.50
C ALA A 104 1.66 9.38 10.81
N VAL A 105 1.55 10.03 11.98
CA VAL A 105 2.52 11.04 12.46
C VAL A 105 3.91 10.43 12.64
N ILE A 106 3.99 9.26 13.28
CA ILE A 106 5.26 8.55 13.51
C ILE A 106 5.92 8.19 12.17
N ILE A 107 5.16 7.59 11.26
CA ILE A 107 5.65 7.19 9.93
C ILE A 107 6.09 8.42 9.13
N ALA A 108 5.32 9.50 9.15
CA ALA A 108 5.68 10.73 8.43
C ALA A 108 6.96 11.37 8.96
N ASN A 109 7.18 11.38 10.27
CA ASN A 109 8.42 11.90 10.86
C ASN A 109 9.64 11.05 10.47
N TRP A 110 9.49 9.73 10.48
CA TRP A 110 10.53 8.82 10.00
C TRP A 110 10.79 8.99 8.49
N LEU A 111 9.73 9.09 7.68
CA LEU A 111 9.83 9.32 6.24
C LEU A 111 10.54 10.64 5.91
N LYS A 112 10.26 11.72 6.64
CA LYS A 112 10.93 13.02 6.43
C LYS A 112 12.43 12.90 6.61
N ALA A 113 12.89 12.18 7.64
CA ALA A 113 14.31 11.92 7.84
C ALA A 113 14.88 11.03 6.73
N LEU A 114 14.18 9.93 6.39
CA LEU A 114 14.60 9.04 5.31
C LEU A 114 14.75 9.78 3.97
N LEU A 115 13.81 10.65 3.62
CA LEU A 115 13.82 11.39 2.36
C LEU A 115 14.87 12.52 2.31
N GLN A 116 15.42 12.95 3.46
CA GLN A 116 16.59 13.83 3.48
C GLN A 116 17.85 13.09 3.04
N ASP A 117 18.01 11.84 3.50
CA ASP A 117 19.18 11.01 3.19
C ASP A 117 19.04 10.28 1.84
N HIS A 118 17.81 9.93 1.46
CA HIS A 118 17.46 9.15 0.26
C HIS A 118 16.34 9.83 -0.54
N PRO A 119 16.60 11.00 -1.16
CA PRO A 119 15.57 11.82 -1.81
C PRO A 119 14.85 11.14 -2.97
N ASP A 120 15.46 10.14 -3.60
CA ASP A 120 14.90 9.39 -4.73
C ASP A 120 14.01 8.20 -4.30
N THR A 121 13.84 7.97 -3.00
CA THR A 121 13.01 6.85 -2.49
C THR A 121 11.57 6.96 -2.99
N LEU A 122 11.08 5.93 -3.69
CA LEU A 122 9.70 5.88 -4.16
C LEU A 122 8.76 5.64 -2.97
N VAL A 123 7.85 6.58 -2.69
CA VAL A 123 6.86 6.42 -1.60
C VAL A 123 5.48 6.22 -2.21
N ILE A 124 4.90 5.04 -2.01
CA ILE A 124 3.50 4.76 -2.39
C ILE A 124 2.66 4.71 -1.11
N VAL A 125 1.59 5.48 -1.10
CA VAL A 125 0.58 5.45 -0.04
C VAL A 125 -0.72 4.88 -0.61
N ASP A 126 -1.11 3.73 -0.07
CA ASP A 126 -2.44 3.13 -0.24
C ASP A 126 -3.30 3.56 0.97
N PRO A 127 -4.16 4.58 0.84
CA PRO A 127 -4.81 5.22 1.98
C PRO A 127 -6.02 4.43 2.43
N VAL A 128 -5.78 3.24 2.99
CA VAL A 128 -6.82 2.28 3.40
C VAL A 128 -7.67 2.89 4.52
N ILE A 129 -8.86 3.36 4.16
CA ILE A 129 -9.81 4.05 5.06
C ILE A 129 -11.17 3.35 5.05
N GLY A 130 -11.63 2.93 3.88
CA GLY A 130 -13.02 2.52 3.68
C GLY A 130 -13.28 2.05 2.26
N ASP A 131 -14.41 1.37 2.05
CA ASP A 131 -14.91 1.07 0.72
C ASP A 131 -16.42 1.39 0.63
N LEU A 132 -16.99 1.35 -0.57
CA LEU A 132 -18.41 1.66 -0.80
C LEU A 132 -19.37 0.67 -0.11
N ASP A 133 -18.93 -0.58 0.11
CA ASP A 133 -19.77 -1.65 0.63
C ASP A 133 -19.88 -1.59 2.17
N VAL A 134 -18.80 -1.17 2.84
CA VAL A 134 -18.65 -1.18 4.30
C VAL A 134 -18.63 0.23 4.90
N GLY A 135 -18.34 1.26 4.11
CA GLY A 135 -18.11 2.63 4.58
C GLY A 135 -16.74 2.80 5.25
N VAL A 136 -16.58 3.88 6.03
CA VAL A 136 -15.36 4.09 6.83
C VAL A 136 -15.29 3.04 7.92
N TYR A 137 -14.21 2.25 7.94
CA TYR A 137 -13.94 1.24 8.98
C TYR A 137 -12.67 1.56 9.79
N VAL A 138 -12.16 2.78 9.68
CA VAL A 138 -11.03 3.31 10.46
C VAL A 138 -11.47 4.49 11.34
N ASP A 139 -10.59 4.92 12.24
CA ASP A 139 -10.78 6.13 13.03
C ASP A 139 -10.96 7.36 12.11
N PRO A 140 -12.04 8.16 12.25
CA PRO A 140 -12.23 9.39 11.46
C PRO A 140 -11.05 10.38 11.53
N ALA A 141 -10.27 10.36 12.63
CA ALA A 141 -9.07 11.18 12.77
C ALA A 141 -7.95 10.79 11.79
N LEU A 142 -8.04 9.62 11.12
CA LEU A 142 -7.05 9.17 10.16
C LEU A 142 -7.06 10.00 8.86
N ILE A 143 -8.22 10.49 8.44
CA ILE A 143 -8.36 11.33 7.23
C ILE A 143 -7.53 12.62 7.35
N PRO A 144 -7.72 13.48 8.37
CA PRO A 144 -6.89 14.67 8.52
C PRO A 144 -5.41 14.30 8.75
N ALA A 145 -5.12 13.20 9.44
CA ALA A 145 -3.74 12.74 9.61
C ALA A 145 -3.06 12.41 8.27
N TYR A 146 -3.75 11.75 7.32
CA TYR A 146 -3.22 11.53 5.97
C TYR A 146 -2.86 12.85 5.29
N HIS A 147 -3.78 13.83 5.30
CA HIS A 147 -3.58 15.14 4.68
C HIS A 147 -2.38 15.90 5.25
N GLU A 148 -2.30 15.96 6.57
CA GLU A 148 -1.31 16.78 7.27
C GLU A 148 0.09 16.14 7.26
N THR A 149 0.17 14.81 7.09
CA THR A 149 1.41 14.07 7.33
C THR A 149 1.91 13.26 6.14
N LEU A 150 1.12 12.32 5.61
CA LEU A 150 1.60 11.31 4.67
C LEU A 150 1.45 11.72 3.20
N LEU A 151 0.32 12.32 2.81
CA LEU A 151 0.07 12.70 1.41
C LEU A 151 1.16 13.65 0.86
N PRO A 152 1.66 14.66 1.60
CA PRO A 152 2.71 15.54 1.10
C PRO A 152 4.05 14.83 0.82
N LEU A 153 4.26 13.64 1.41
CA LEU A 153 5.48 12.84 1.30
C LEU A 153 5.37 11.72 0.27
N ALA A 154 4.18 11.48 -0.28
CA ALA A 154 3.95 10.43 -1.25
C ALA A 154 4.51 10.83 -2.62
N THR A 155 5.10 9.88 -3.33
CA THR A 155 5.34 9.99 -4.78
C THR A 155 4.11 9.61 -5.57
N GLY A 156 3.31 8.66 -5.06
CA GLY A 156 2.04 8.32 -5.66
C GLY A 156 1.04 7.68 -4.71
N LEU A 157 -0.23 7.76 -5.08
CA LEU A 157 -1.36 7.33 -4.27
C LEU A 157 -2.19 6.27 -5.00
N THR A 158 -2.74 5.30 -4.27
CA THR A 158 -3.61 4.25 -4.84
C THR A 158 -5.01 4.17 -4.21
N PRO A 159 -5.71 5.28 -3.94
CA PRO A 159 -7.02 5.22 -3.29
C PRO A 159 -8.03 4.44 -4.14
N ASN A 160 -9.00 3.80 -3.52
CA ASN A 160 -10.25 3.47 -4.21
C ASN A 160 -11.13 4.72 -4.40
N ASN A 161 -12.21 4.63 -5.17
CA ASN A 161 -13.10 5.78 -5.44
C ASN A 161 -13.71 6.42 -4.18
N TYR A 162 -14.01 5.61 -3.16
CA TYR A 162 -14.54 6.10 -1.88
C TYR A 162 -13.48 6.89 -1.11
N GLU A 163 -12.28 6.32 -0.99
CA GLU A 163 -11.13 6.96 -0.35
C GLU A 163 -10.72 8.24 -1.08
N LEU A 164 -10.76 8.22 -2.42
CA LEU A 164 -10.51 9.40 -3.24
C LEU A 164 -11.50 10.52 -2.92
N SER A 165 -12.79 10.20 -2.77
CA SER A 165 -13.82 11.17 -2.41
C SER A 165 -13.58 11.76 -1.02
N LEU A 166 -13.25 10.92 -0.04
CA LEU A 166 -12.95 11.35 1.33
C LEU A 166 -11.72 12.26 1.42
N LEU A 167 -10.63 11.88 0.75
CA LEU A 167 -9.39 12.64 0.76
C LEU A 167 -9.52 13.93 -0.07
N SER A 168 -10.12 13.88 -1.26
CA SER A 168 -10.27 15.09 -2.07
C SER A 168 -11.35 16.03 -1.54
N GLN A 169 -12.25 15.54 -0.67
CA GLN A 169 -13.48 16.22 -0.26
C GLN A 169 -14.36 16.63 -1.45
N GLN A 170 -14.34 15.81 -2.52
CA GLN A 170 -15.08 16.04 -3.76
C GLN A 170 -15.85 14.78 -4.20
N PRO A 171 -17.03 14.94 -4.82
CA PRO A 171 -17.76 13.80 -5.37
C PRO A 171 -16.99 13.14 -6.52
N CYS A 172 -16.95 11.81 -6.52
CA CYS A 172 -16.16 11.02 -7.46
C CYS A 172 -17.01 10.10 -8.36
N ASP A 173 -18.32 10.28 -8.42
CA ASP A 173 -19.24 9.33 -9.08
C ASP A 173 -19.04 9.27 -10.61
N THR A 174 -18.62 10.39 -11.21
CA THR A 174 -18.33 10.51 -12.64
C THR A 174 -16.82 10.49 -12.93
N ILE A 175 -16.44 10.19 -14.18
CA ILE A 175 -15.03 10.24 -14.62
C ILE A 175 -14.44 11.63 -14.39
N GLN A 176 -15.21 12.69 -14.69
CA GLN A 176 -14.77 14.06 -14.50
C GLN A 176 -14.61 14.43 -13.02
N GLY A 177 -15.51 13.93 -12.16
CA GLY A 177 -15.41 14.08 -10.70
C GLY A 177 -14.17 13.38 -10.15
N SER A 178 -14.00 12.09 -10.47
CA SER A 178 -12.80 11.31 -10.12
C SER A 178 -11.50 11.98 -10.60
N SER A 179 -11.47 12.50 -11.83
CA SER A 179 -10.33 13.26 -12.35
C SER A 179 -10.06 14.51 -11.50
N SER A 180 -11.08 15.34 -11.27
CA SER A 180 -10.92 16.58 -10.51
C SER A 180 -10.41 16.32 -9.09
N ALA A 181 -10.95 15.30 -8.44
CA ALA A 181 -10.53 14.81 -7.14
C ALA A 181 -9.08 14.32 -7.13
N ALA A 182 -8.68 13.50 -8.11
CA ALA A 182 -7.32 13.00 -8.22
C ALA A 182 -6.32 14.15 -8.43
N HIS A 183 -6.65 15.11 -9.31
CA HIS A 183 -5.82 16.29 -9.56
C HIS A 183 -5.68 17.20 -8.33
N ALA A 184 -6.67 17.23 -7.42
CA ALA A 184 -6.54 17.97 -6.15
C ALA A 184 -5.48 17.35 -5.22
N LEU A 185 -5.23 16.04 -5.33
CA LEU A 185 -4.23 15.33 -4.54
C LEU A 185 -2.82 15.34 -5.19
N LEU A 186 -2.69 15.78 -6.46
CA LEU A 186 -1.41 15.92 -7.17
C LEU A 186 -0.66 17.19 -6.74
N ASN A 187 -0.34 17.28 -5.45
CA ASN A 187 0.40 18.39 -4.84
C ASN A 187 1.70 17.91 -4.17
N GLY A 188 2.63 18.83 -3.91
CA GLY A 188 3.91 18.49 -3.28
C GLY A 188 4.72 17.50 -4.12
N ARG A 189 5.11 16.37 -3.50
CA ARG A 189 5.85 15.26 -4.11
C ARG A 189 4.97 14.30 -4.92
N THR A 190 3.65 14.40 -4.82
CA THR A 190 2.74 13.46 -5.48
C THR A 190 2.72 13.69 -6.99
N GLU A 191 3.28 12.74 -7.74
CA GLU A 191 3.42 12.81 -9.19
C GLU A 191 2.28 12.10 -9.92
N TRP A 192 1.62 11.15 -9.26
CA TRP A 192 0.50 10.41 -9.81
C TRP A 192 -0.49 9.92 -8.75
N VAL A 193 -1.75 9.74 -9.16
CA VAL A 193 -2.82 9.12 -8.37
C VAL A 193 -3.47 8.05 -9.24
N ILE A 194 -3.57 6.82 -8.73
CA ILE A 194 -4.29 5.73 -9.36
C ILE A 194 -5.55 5.45 -8.56
N ALA A 195 -6.68 5.99 -9.01
CA ALA A 195 -7.96 5.69 -8.41
C ALA A 195 -8.44 4.30 -8.87
N THR A 196 -8.44 3.34 -7.95
CA THR A 196 -8.98 2.00 -8.20
C THR A 196 -10.50 2.04 -8.10
N SER A 197 -11.19 1.24 -8.92
CA SER A 197 -12.66 1.23 -8.97
C SER A 197 -13.29 2.63 -9.16
N ALA A 198 -12.68 3.45 -10.02
CA ALA A 198 -13.07 4.85 -10.26
C ALA A 198 -14.42 5.00 -10.99
N ALA A 199 -15.13 6.09 -10.72
CA ALA A 199 -16.32 6.54 -11.44
C ALA A 199 -17.40 5.44 -11.60
N PRO A 200 -17.98 4.92 -10.50
CA PRO A 200 -18.91 3.79 -10.50
C PRO A 200 -20.14 4.00 -11.40
N ASP A 201 -20.66 5.23 -11.52
CA ASP A 201 -21.81 5.53 -12.38
C ASP A 201 -21.51 5.36 -13.88
N SER A 202 -20.23 5.31 -14.24
CA SER A 202 -19.80 5.13 -15.62
C SER A 202 -19.54 3.67 -15.99
N TRP A 203 -19.72 2.73 -15.07
CA TRP A 203 -19.41 1.33 -15.31
C TRP A 203 -20.41 0.70 -16.29
N GLN A 204 -19.88 -0.10 -17.20
CA GLN A 204 -20.69 -1.05 -17.96
C GLN A 204 -20.87 -2.31 -17.13
N ASP A 205 -21.92 -3.09 -17.43
CA ASP A 205 -22.19 -4.32 -16.70
C ASP A 205 -20.96 -5.26 -16.71
N GLY A 206 -20.60 -5.78 -15.54
CA GLY A 206 -19.43 -6.63 -15.36
C GLY A 206 -18.07 -5.96 -15.59
N GLN A 207 -17.95 -4.63 -15.60
CA GLN A 207 -16.67 -3.91 -15.74
C GLN A 207 -16.35 -3.05 -14.52
N ILE A 208 -15.06 -2.92 -14.22
CA ILE A 208 -14.50 -1.98 -13.25
C ILE A 208 -13.52 -1.07 -13.99
N LYS A 209 -13.48 0.21 -13.60
CA LYS A 209 -12.57 1.20 -14.15
C LYS A 209 -11.47 1.59 -13.17
N LEU A 210 -10.30 1.92 -13.69
CA LEU A 210 -9.23 2.59 -12.96
C LEU A 210 -8.92 3.91 -13.67
N LEU A 211 -8.72 4.96 -12.89
CA LEU A 211 -8.28 6.26 -13.40
C LEU A 211 -6.85 6.51 -12.95
N MET A 212 -5.94 6.62 -13.92
CA MET A 212 -4.57 7.06 -13.70
C MET A 212 -4.45 8.55 -14.03
N SER A 213 -4.19 9.37 -13.01
CA SER A 213 -3.97 10.82 -13.16
C SER A 213 -2.51 11.17 -12.87
N ARG A 214 -1.89 11.99 -13.71
CA ARG A 214 -0.49 12.42 -13.61
C ARG A 214 -0.38 13.93 -13.50
N LYS A 215 0.65 14.38 -12.76
CA LYS A 215 0.96 15.79 -12.56
C LYS A 215 1.64 16.40 -13.78
N GLU A 216 2.64 15.73 -14.34
CA GLU A 216 3.39 16.20 -15.52
C GLU A 216 3.71 15.05 -16.53
N PRO A 217 3.32 15.17 -17.81
CA PRO A 217 2.32 16.12 -18.29
C PRO A 217 0.99 15.86 -17.59
N ARG A 218 0.23 16.93 -17.34
CA ARG A 218 -1.11 16.80 -16.75
C ARG A 218 -1.98 15.97 -17.68
N ALA A 219 -2.27 14.74 -17.27
CA ALA A 219 -2.96 13.77 -18.12
C ALA A 219 -3.72 12.75 -17.29
N ASP A 220 -4.85 12.31 -17.85
CA ASP A 220 -5.64 11.21 -17.33
C ASP A 220 -5.63 10.05 -18.32
N THR A 221 -5.58 8.84 -17.80
CA THR A 221 -5.76 7.61 -18.58
C THR A 221 -6.76 6.73 -17.88
N LEU A 222 -7.82 6.38 -18.61
CA LEU A 222 -8.85 5.47 -18.12
C LEU A 222 -8.53 4.06 -18.59
N LEU A 223 -8.48 3.13 -17.64
CA LEU A 223 -8.34 1.70 -17.89
C LEU A 223 -9.62 1.01 -17.43
N SER A 224 -9.96 -0.10 -18.09
CA SER A 224 -11.11 -0.92 -17.72
C SER A 224 -10.70 -2.39 -17.69
N HIS A 225 -11.31 -3.16 -16.80
CA HIS A 225 -11.17 -4.60 -16.80
C HIS A 225 -12.46 -5.30 -16.35
N PRO A 226 -12.61 -6.61 -16.64
CA PRO A 226 -13.73 -7.39 -16.13
C PRO A 226 -13.78 -7.40 -14.61
N ARG A 227 -14.98 -7.34 -14.05
CA ARG A 227 -15.23 -7.60 -12.63
C ARG A 227 -15.17 -9.11 -12.41
N VAL A 228 -14.33 -9.55 -11.47
CA VAL A 228 -14.33 -10.93 -10.99
C VAL A 228 -15.16 -10.98 -9.72
N ASP A 229 -16.21 -11.81 -9.71
CA ASP A 229 -17.06 -12.00 -8.52
C ASP A 229 -16.34 -12.92 -7.51
N CYS A 230 -15.52 -12.29 -6.66
CA CYS A 230 -14.74 -12.94 -5.62
C CYS A 230 -14.65 -12.00 -4.42
N ALA A 231 -15.06 -12.47 -3.25
CA ALA A 231 -15.07 -11.70 -2.01
C ALA A 231 -13.69 -11.60 -1.33
N ALA A 232 -12.64 -12.16 -1.93
CA ALA A 232 -11.30 -12.16 -1.35
C ALA A 232 -10.79 -10.72 -1.15
N LYS A 233 -10.30 -10.46 0.06
CA LYS A 233 -9.67 -9.17 0.41
C LYS A 233 -8.18 -9.19 0.10
N GLY A 234 -7.55 -8.02 0.14
CA GLY A 234 -6.12 -7.85 -0.12
C GLY A 234 -5.76 -7.60 -1.59
N THR A 235 -6.76 -7.32 -2.44
CA THR A 235 -6.55 -6.95 -3.85
C THR A 235 -5.84 -5.61 -3.99
N GLY A 236 -6.16 -4.63 -3.15
CA GLY A 236 -5.43 -3.36 -3.05
C GLY A 236 -3.97 -3.57 -2.66
N ASP A 237 -3.70 -4.39 -1.64
CA ASP A 237 -2.34 -4.73 -1.22
C ASP A 237 -1.54 -5.40 -2.36
N LEU A 238 -2.18 -6.32 -3.10
CA LEU A 238 -1.57 -6.98 -4.26
C LEU A 238 -1.31 -6.00 -5.40
N PHE A 239 -2.27 -5.11 -5.68
CA PHE A 239 -2.15 -4.07 -6.69
C PHE A 239 -0.98 -3.14 -6.36
N ALA A 240 -0.95 -2.55 -5.17
CA ALA A 240 0.05 -1.58 -4.75
C ALA A 240 1.46 -2.20 -4.69
N SER A 241 1.58 -3.43 -4.16
CA SER A 241 2.87 -4.13 -4.12
C SER A 241 3.38 -4.56 -5.51
N THR A 242 2.50 -4.98 -6.42
CA THR A 242 2.87 -5.30 -7.81
C THR A 242 3.26 -4.04 -8.57
N LEU A 243 2.46 -2.97 -8.46
CA LEU A 243 2.75 -1.66 -9.05
C LEU A 243 4.14 -1.17 -8.60
N LEU A 244 4.39 -1.19 -7.29
CA LEU A 244 5.68 -0.81 -6.73
C LEU A 244 6.82 -1.62 -7.32
N ALA A 245 6.68 -2.94 -7.35
CA ALA A 245 7.71 -3.84 -7.86
C ALA A 245 8.09 -3.47 -9.31
N HIS A 246 7.11 -3.28 -10.17
CA HIS A 246 7.35 -2.94 -11.58
C HIS A 246 7.94 -1.54 -11.78
N LEU A 247 7.52 -0.55 -11.00
CA LEU A 247 8.12 0.78 -11.02
C LEU A 247 9.60 0.73 -10.62
N ILE A 248 9.92 -0.01 -9.55
CA ILE A 248 11.30 -0.22 -9.11
C ILE A 248 12.11 -0.97 -10.18
N LEU A 249 11.51 -1.90 -10.93
CA LEU A 249 12.17 -2.60 -12.03
C LEU A 249 12.31 -1.76 -13.32
N GLY A 250 11.84 -0.51 -13.32
CA GLY A 250 12.03 0.43 -14.43
C GLY A 250 10.91 0.42 -15.47
N ALA A 251 9.76 -0.22 -15.19
CA ALA A 251 8.59 -0.08 -16.04
C ALA A 251 8.04 1.36 -15.96
N ASP A 252 7.52 1.87 -17.07
CA ASP A 252 6.74 3.11 -17.04
C ASP A 252 5.42 2.91 -16.27
N LEU A 253 4.83 4.01 -15.80
CA LEU A 253 3.65 3.98 -14.93
C LEU A 253 2.46 3.24 -15.58
N HIS A 254 2.22 3.43 -16.88
CA HIS A 254 1.12 2.79 -17.57
C HIS A 254 1.32 1.27 -17.61
N SER A 255 2.52 0.82 -18.01
CA SER A 255 2.87 -0.60 -18.04
C SER A 255 2.81 -1.24 -16.65
N ALA A 256 3.26 -0.53 -15.61
CA ALA A 256 3.23 -1.01 -14.23
C ALA A 256 1.78 -1.15 -13.71
N VAL A 257 0.91 -0.16 -13.96
CA VAL A 257 -0.52 -0.22 -13.60
C VAL A 257 -1.22 -1.35 -14.35
N HIS A 258 -0.99 -1.48 -15.65
CA HIS A 258 -1.58 -2.57 -16.44
C HIS A 258 -1.17 -3.95 -15.88
N THR A 259 0.11 -4.11 -15.55
CA THR A 259 0.61 -5.38 -14.99
C THR A 259 0.05 -5.66 -13.60
N ALA A 260 -0.06 -4.63 -12.74
CA ALA A 260 -0.67 -4.75 -11.43
C ALA A 260 -2.16 -5.17 -11.52
N SER A 261 -2.93 -4.52 -12.41
CA SER A 261 -4.33 -4.89 -12.67
C SER A 261 -4.47 -6.32 -13.18
N ALA A 262 -3.63 -6.72 -14.15
CA ALA A 262 -3.64 -8.08 -14.69
C ALA A 262 -3.30 -9.14 -13.63
N SER A 263 -2.33 -8.84 -12.75
CA SER A 263 -1.95 -9.70 -11.62
C SER A 263 -3.12 -9.92 -10.66
N VAL A 264 -3.82 -8.85 -10.28
CA VAL A 264 -5.00 -8.92 -9.41
C VAL A 264 -6.10 -9.77 -10.04
N LEU A 265 -6.43 -9.53 -11.31
CA LEU A 265 -7.45 -10.31 -12.02
C LEU A 265 -7.12 -11.79 -12.09
N HIS A 266 -5.87 -12.10 -12.40
CA HIS A 266 -5.41 -13.48 -12.46
C HIS A 266 -5.54 -14.18 -11.10
N GLN A 267 -5.12 -13.54 -10.00
CA GLN A 267 -5.24 -14.14 -8.67
C GLN A 267 -6.67 -14.24 -8.19
N LEU A 268 -7.53 -13.27 -8.50
CA LEU A 268 -8.96 -13.36 -8.19
C LEU A 268 -9.62 -14.54 -8.91
N GLU A 269 -9.30 -14.75 -10.18
CA GLU A 269 -9.85 -15.87 -10.95
C GLU A 269 -9.37 -17.22 -10.41
N LEU A 270 -8.07 -17.35 -10.09
CA LEU A 270 -7.54 -18.56 -9.45
C LEU A 270 -8.20 -18.83 -8.08
N THR A 271 -8.36 -17.78 -7.27
CA THR A 271 -9.00 -17.86 -5.96
C THR A 271 -10.45 -18.32 -6.07
N ARG A 272 -11.19 -17.74 -7.02
CA ARG A 272 -12.58 -18.10 -7.33
C ARG A 272 -12.70 -19.54 -7.80
N GLN A 273 -11.83 -19.99 -8.72
CA GLN A 273 -11.83 -21.35 -9.24
C GLN A 273 -11.51 -22.40 -8.17
N ALA A 274 -10.60 -22.08 -7.23
CA ALA A 274 -10.28 -22.96 -6.11
C ALA A 274 -11.33 -22.92 -4.98
N GLY A 275 -12.28 -21.98 -5.01
CA GLY A 275 -13.28 -21.81 -3.96
C GLY A 275 -12.70 -21.32 -2.63
N HIS A 276 -11.58 -20.60 -2.65
CA HIS A 276 -10.96 -20.05 -1.44
C HIS A 276 -11.52 -18.68 -1.07
N GLN A 277 -11.59 -18.40 0.24
CA GLN A 277 -12.00 -17.09 0.78
C GLN A 277 -10.85 -16.07 0.82
N GLU A 278 -9.61 -16.56 0.84
CA GLU A 278 -8.39 -15.75 0.89
C GLU A 278 -7.67 -15.81 -0.46
N LEU A 279 -7.03 -14.70 -0.86
CA LEU A 279 -6.30 -14.65 -2.12
C LEU A 279 -5.26 -15.76 -2.21
N ILE A 280 -5.33 -16.54 -3.28
CA ILE A 280 -4.19 -17.36 -3.69
C ILE A 280 -3.12 -16.39 -4.18
N LEU A 281 -1.94 -16.47 -3.59
CA LEU A 281 -0.77 -15.74 -4.09
C LEU A 281 0.04 -16.69 -4.98
N PRO A 282 0.72 -16.15 -6.01
CA PRO A 282 1.62 -16.95 -6.82
C PRO A 282 2.68 -17.57 -5.92
N ILE A 283 2.71 -18.90 -5.88
CA ILE A 283 3.60 -19.65 -4.98
C ILE A 283 5.06 -19.35 -5.35
N ASP A 284 5.90 -19.19 -4.33
CA ASP A 284 7.35 -19.01 -4.46
C ASP A 284 7.94 -20.00 -5.48
N PRO A 285 8.78 -19.57 -6.43
CA PRO A 285 9.42 -20.45 -7.41
C PRO A 285 10.32 -21.53 -6.79
N PHE A 286 10.50 -21.55 -5.46
CA PHE A 286 11.19 -22.61 -4.73
C PHE A 286 10.34 -23.86 -4.46
N ARG A 287 9.12 -23.96 -5.03
CA ARG A 287 8.54 -25.28 -5.32
C ARG A 287 9.24 -25.87 -6.55
N ALA A 288 10.44 -26.42 -6.29
CA ALA A 288 11.04 -27.46 -7.12
C ALA A 288 10.18 -28.73 -7.08
#